data_AF-A0A521MA95-F1
#
_entry.id   AF-A0A521MA95-F1
#
_cell.length_a   1.000
_cell.length_b   1.000
_cell.length_c   1.000
_cell.angle_alpha   90.00
_cell.angle_beta   90.00
_cell.angle_gamma   90.00
#
_symmetry.space_group_name_H-M   'P 1'
#
loop_
_entity.id
_entity.type
_entity.pdbx_description
1 polymer ?
#
loop_
_entity_poly.entity_id
_entity_poly.type
_entity_poly.pdbx_seq_one_letter_code
_entity_poly.pdbx_strand_id
1 'polypeptide(L)'
;MPTDPNSLIYNTSGSIGGREILLFLAALPLFGGPVLWLLPDRSLLPLIGAFFGVGLAAVLVAVAPLGRAALPALGFRRVGWRPVVFGTLGTTALSVAVSQFGLEPQGVKQAMKIAQEPAAFLLSLALLAGLAPLVEELVFRGLLYGWLASRWGAGIAFTVSSLVFAAAHVEPAHALLVLPLGLLFGWLRWRTASLWPSLAAHMANNGLAVAAAAYLQA
;
A
#
# COMPACT_ATOMS: atom_id res chain seq x y z
N MET A 1 18.17 -4.05 27.94
CA MET A 1 16.96 -3.53 27.28
C MET A 1 16.81 -4.26 25.95
N PRO A 2 15.62 -4.75 25.56
CA PRO A 2 15.43 -5.22 24.20
C PRO A 2 15.66 -4.01 23.28
N THR A 3 16.64 -4.10 22.39
CA THR A 3 16.90 -3.08 21.40
C THR A 3 15.72 -3.08 20.42
N ASP A 4 14.81 -2.12 20.55
CA ASP A 4 13.75 -1.94 19.56
C ASP A 4 14.42 -1.74 18.19
N PRO A 5 14.25 -2.65 17.21
CA PRO A 5 14.83 -2.51 15.88
C PRO A 5 14.39 -1.21 15.18
N ASN A 6 13.34 -0.56 15.68
CA ASN A 6 12.84 0.73 15.22
C ASN A 6 13.33 1.94 16.02
N SER A 7 14.44 1.87 16.75
CA SER A 7 15.05 3.03 17.44
C SER A 7 15.17 4.28 16.53
N LEU A 8 15.40 4.07 15.23
CA LEU A 8 15.48 5.09 14.18
C LEU A 8 14.15 5.79 13.87
N ILE A 9 13.00 5.28 14.30
CA ILE A 9 11.69 5.94 14.15
C ILE A 9 11.51 7.03 15.21
N TYR A 10 12.08 6.82 16.39
CA TYR A 10 11.91 7.72 17.55
C TYR A 10 12.97 8.82 17.60
N ASN A 11 14.05 8.73 16.82
CA ASN A 11 15.26 9.52 17.03
C ASN A 11 15.68 10.39 15.82
N THR A 12 14.76 10.73 14.92
CA THR A 12 15.04 11.58 13.75
C THR A 12 14.15 12.81 13.73
N SER A 13 14.73 13.97 13.40
CA SER A 13 14.11 15.30 13.29
C SER A 13 13.12 15.47 12.11
N GLY A 14 12.37 14.41 11.79
CA GLY A 14 11.41 14.36 10.69
C GLY A 14 10.55 13.10 10.75
N SER A 15 9.87 12.88 11.88
CA SER A 15 8.83 11.85 11.98
C SER A 15 7.51 12.35 11.40
N ILE A 16 6.65 11.42 10.97
CA ILE A 16 5.28 11.78 10.58
C ILE A 16 4.51 12.17 11.84
N GLY A 17 4.04 13.42 11.91
CA GLY A 17 3.23 13.95 12.99
C GLY A 17 1.74 13.96 12.66
N GLY A 18 0.94 14.45 13.60
CA GLY A 18 -0.50 14.61 13.38
C GLY A 18 -0.83 15.64 12.30
N ARG A 19 0.04 16.62 12.08
CA ARG A 19 -0.12 17.64 11.02
C ARG A 19 -0.13 17.00 9.64
N GLU A 20 0.79 16.08 9.37
CA GLU A 20 0.89 15.39 8.09
C GLU A 20 -0.37 14.55 7.83
N ILE A 21 -0.93 13.90 8.86
CA ILE A 21 -2.20 13.18 8.77
C ILE A 21 -3.36 14.14 8.45
N LEU A 22 -3.44 15.29 9.13
CA LEU A 22 -4.47 16.29 8.86
C LEU A 22 -4.37 16.86 7.45
N LEU A 23 -3.16 17.13 6.96
CA LEU A 23 -2.92 17.59 5.59
C LEU A 23 -3.34 16.54 4.57
N PHE A 24 -3.01 15.26 4.79
CA PHE A 24 -3.45 14.16 3.95
C PHE A 24 -4.98 14.09 3.86
N LEU A 25 -5.66 14.08 5.02
CA LEU A 25 -7.12 14.01 5.10
C LEU A 25 -7.81 15.22 4.47
N ALA A 26 -7.23 16.41 4.60
CA ALA A 26 -7.76 17.62 3.96
C ALA A 26 -7.54 17.61 2.44
N ALA A 27 -6.40 17.12 1.97
CA ALA A 27 -6.07 17.08 0.54
C ALA A 27 -6.94 16.08 -0.26
N LEU A 28 -7.34 14.96 0.35
CA LEU A 28 -8.18 13.95 -0.30
C LEU A 28 -9.47 14.51 -0.93
N PRO A 29 -10.37 15.19 -0.19
CA PRO A 29 -11.59 15.75 -0.79
C PRO A 29 -11.30 16.94 -1.71
N LEU A 30 -10.26 17.72 -1.44
CA LEU A 30 -9.89 18.89 -2.24
C LEU A 30 -9.45 18.51 -3.66
N PHE A 31 -8.70 17.42 -3.81
CA PHE A 31 -8.33 16.90 -5.13
C PHE A 31 -9.36 15.92 -5.68
N GLY A 32 -9.92 15.06 -4.82
CA GLY A 32 -10.87 14.03 -5.21
C GLY A 32 -12.15 14.58 -5.83
N GLY A 33 -12.76 15.61 -5.23
CA GLY A 33 -13.99 16.20 -5.74
C GLY A 33 -13.86 16.70 -7.19
N PRO A 34 -12.91 17.60 -7.50
CA PRO A 34 -12.68 18.08 -8.85
C PRO A 34 -12.29 16.97 -9.84
N VAL A 35 -11.38 16.06 -9.46
CA VAL A 35 -10.92 14.97 -10.35
C VAL A 35 -12.09 14.05 -10.72
N LEU A 36 -12.90 13.65 -9.74
CA LEU A 36 -14.06 12.79 -10.01
C LEU A 36 -15.16 13.53 -10.79
N TRP A 37 -15.32 14.83 -10.58
CA TRP A 37 -16.28 15.64 -11.31
C TRP A 37 -15.89 15.80 -12.79
N LEU A 38 -14.60 16.00 -13.05
CA LEU A 38 -14.03 16.20 -14.39
C LEU A 38 -13.74 14.90 -15.15
N LEU A 39 -13.85 13.73 -14.50
CA LEU A 39 -13.49 12.45 -15.10
C LEU A 39 -14.43 12.14 -16.28
N PRO A 40 -13.94 12.13 -17.53
CA PRO A 40 -14.78 12.00 -18.71
C PRO A 40 -15.32 10.58 -18.89
N ASP A 41 -14.54 9.58 -18.47
CA ASP A 41 -14.92 8.17 -18.44
C ASP A 41 -14.91 7.68 -17.00
N ARG A 42 -16.01 7.05 -16.58
CA ARG A 42 -16.18 6.46 -15.23
C ARG A 42 -16.12 4.93 -15.25
N SER A 43 -15.48 4.36 -16.27
CA SER A 43 -15.06 2.97 -16.24
C SER A 43 -14.07 2.72 -15.09
N LEU A 44 -13.85 1.45 -14.75
CA LEU A 44 -13.12 1.09 -13.54
C LEU A 44 -11.65 1.56 -13.56
N LEU A 45 -10.94 1.45 -14.69
CA LEU A 45 -9.52 1.83 -14.75
C LEU A 45 -9.27 3.33 -14.54
N PRO A 46 -9.97 4.26 -15.25
CA PRO A 46 -9.88 5.69 -14.95
C PRO A 46 -10.25 6.02 -13.50
N LEU A 47 -11.27 5.37 -12.93
CA LEU A 47 -11.66 5.58 -11.52
C LEU A 47 -10.55 5.15 -10.56
N ILE A 48 -9.94 3.98 -10.78
CA ILE A 48 -8.81 3.48 -10.00
C ILE A 48 -7.60 4.42 -10.14
N GLY A 49 -7.28 4.81 -11.38
CA GLY A 49 -6.19 5.74 -11.66
C GLY A 49 -6.40 7.09 -10.99
N ALA A 50 -7.62 7.63 -11.03
CA ALA A 50 -8.00 8.86 -10.35
C ALA A 50 -7.91 8.71 -8.82
N PHE A 51 -8.45 7.64 -8.25
CA PHE A 51 -8.42 7.37 -6.81
C PHE A 51 -6.99 7.33 -6.28
N PHE A 52 -6.12 6.52 -6.89
CA PHE A 52 -4.73 6.43 -6.45
C PHE A 52 -3.90 7.65 -6.85
N GLY A 53 -4.19 8.31 -7.97
CA GLY A 53 -3.55 9.57 -8.34
C GLY A 53 -3.83 10.68 -7.32
N VAL A 54 -5.08 10.82 -6.89
CA VAL A 54 -5.50 11.72 -5.81
C VAL A 54 -4.84 11.33 -4.49
N GLY A 55 -4.80 10.04 -4.17
CA GLY A 55 -4.12 9.53 -2.98
C GLY A 55 -2.62 9.89 -2.97
N LEU A 56 -1.92 9.71 -4.09
CA LEU A 56 -0.52 10.09 -4.24
C LEU A 56 -0.33 11.59 -4.06
N ALA A 57 -1.16 12.41 -4.72
CA ALA A 57 -1.11 13.86 -4.59
C ALA A 57 -1.34 14.31 -3.12
N ALA A 58 -2.28 13.67 -2.42
CA ALA A 58 -2.55 13.94 -1.01
C ALA A 58 -1.35 13.54 -0.12
N VAL A 59 -0.69 12.41 -0.38
CA VAL A 59 0.55 12.03 0.32
C VAL A 59 1.64 13.07 0.08
N LEU A 60 1.84 13.51 -1.17
CA LEU A 60 2.86 14.50 -1.52
C LEU A 60 2.62 15.83 -0.79
N VAL A 61 1.37 16.31 -0.75
CA VAL A 61 0.99 17.51 0.02
C VAL A 61 1.24 17.32 1.50
N ALA A 62 0.88 16.15 2.04
CA ALA A 62 1.05 15.84 3.45
C ALA A 62 2.51 15.92 3.89
N VAL A 63 3.44 15.40 3.08
CA VAL A 63 4.87 15.34 3.44
C VAL A 63 5.70 16.49 2.90
N ALA A 64 5.18 17.32 2.00
CA ALA A 64 5.89 18.47 1.43
C ALA A 64 6.55 19.38 2.50
N PRO A 65 5.91 19.68 3.64
CA PRO A 65 6.53 20.50 4.68
C PRO A 65 7.77 19.88 5.35
N LEU A 66 7.95 18.56 5.25
CA LEU A 66 9.13 17.86 5.79
C LEU A 66 10.36 18.05 4.90
N GLY A 67 10.20 18.56 3.67
CA GLY A 67 11.29 18.80 2.73
C GLY A 67 12.14 17.54 2.52
N ARG A 68 13.46 17.66 2.76
CA ARG A 68 14.42 16.56 2.58
C ARG A 68 14.19 15.39 3.56
N ALA A 69 13.46 15.60 4.65
CA ALA A 69 13.15 14.55 5.62
C ALA A 69 11.95 13.67 5.21
N ALA A 70 11.19 14.04 4.17
CA ALA A 70 9.98 13.33 3.76
C ALA A 70 10.20 11.83 3.47
N LEU A 71 11.22 11.49 2.67
CA LEU A 71 11.48 10.09 2.29
C LEU A 71 11.90 9.24 3.51
N PRO A 72 12.86 9.66 4.36
CA PRO A 72 13.15 8.97 5.61
C PRO A 72 11.96 8.85 6.57
N ALA A 73 11.09 9.87 6.62
CA ALA A 73 9.88 9.90 7.45
C ALA A 73 8.86 8.83 7.04
N LEU A 74 8.65 8.70 5.73
CA LEU A 74 7.81 7.64 5.13
C LEU A 74 8.44 6.24 5.24
N GLY A 75 9.69 6.15 5.68
CA GLY A 75 10.39 4.88 5.86
C GLY A 75 11.19 4.42 4.65
N PHE A 76 11.47 5.28 3.65
CA PHE A 76 12.43 4.94 2.61
C PHE A 76 13.86 4.94 3.16
N ARG A 77 14.26 3.80 3.71
CA ARG A 77 15.56 3.59 4.36
C ARG A 77 16.29 2.43 3.71
N ARG A 78 17.61 2.54 3.59
CA ARG A 78 18.43 1.48 2.99
C ARG A 78 18.27 0.19 3.80
N VAL A 79 18.12 -0.92 3.08
CA VAL A 79 18.00 -2.27 3.63
C VAL A 79 18.79 -3.22 2.73
N GLY A 80 19.31 -4.31 3.30
CA GLY A 80 19.93 -5.36 2.49
C GLY A 80 18.93 -6.04 1.57
N TRP A 81 19.40 -6.83 0.61
CA TRP A 81 18.53 -7.54 -0.34
C TRP A 81 17.70 -8.67 0.30
N ARG A 82 18.17 -9.25 1.42
CA ARG A 82 17.54 -10.43 2.04
C ARG A 82 16.07 -10.19 2.44
N PRO A 83 15.69 -9.13 3.18
CA PRO A 83 14.30 -8.90 3.53
C PRO A 83 13.41 -8.62 2.32
N VAL A 84 13.96 -8.06 1.24
CA VAL A 84 13.23 -7.85 -0.01
C VAL A 84 12.91 -9.20 -0.65
N VAL A 85 13.93 -10.05 -0.85
CA VAL A 85 13.76 -11.37 -1.48
C VAL A 85 12.86 -12.28 -0.65
N PHE A 86 13.16 -12.47 0.63
CA PHE A 86 12.35 -13.34 1.49
C PHE A 86 10.95 -12.78 1.75
N GLY A 87 10.80 -11.45 1.80
CA GLY A 87 9.50 -10.80 1.89
C GLY A 87 8.64 -11.08 0.67
N THR A 88 9.21 -10.94 -0.54
CA THR A 88 8.51 -11.27 -1.79
C THR A 88 8.16 -12.74 -1.87
N LEU A 89 9.10 -13.65 -1.61
CA LEU A 89 8.84 -15.11 -1.63
C LEU A 89 7.76 -15.51 -0.61
N GLY A 90 7.85 -14.98 0.61
CA GLY A 90 6.85 -15.21 1.66
C GLY A 90 5.47 -14.68 1.27
N THR A 91 5.43 -13.53 0.59
CA THR A 91 4.18 -12.95 0.08
C THR A 91 3.58 -13.83 -1.02
N THR A 92 4.37 -14.28 -1.99
CA THR A 92 3.90 -15.21 -3.03
C THR A 92 3.34 -16.49 -2.43
N ALA A 93 4.06 -17.12 -1.48
CA ALA A 93 3.60 -18.33 -0.82
C ALA A 93 2.29 -18.09 -0.04
N LEU A 94 2.20 -16.97 0.68
CA LEU A 94 1.01 -16.59 1.42
C LEU A 94 -0.19 -16.32 0.49
N SER A 95 0.02 -15.64 -0.63
CA SER A 95 -1.02 -15.39 -1.63
C SER A 95 -1.54 -16.68 -2.25
N VAL A 96 -0.66 -17.64 -2.55
CA VAL A 96 -1.08 -18.98 -3.00
C VAL A 96 -1.89 -19.70 -1.93
N ALA A 97 -1.49 -19.62 -0.66
CA ALA A 97 -2.24 -20.23 0.43
C ALA A 97 -3.63 -19.59 0.60
N VAL A 98 -3.71 -18.26 0.54
CA VAL A 98 -4.95 -17.49 0.62
C VAL A 98 -5.87 -17.78 -0.56
N SER A 99 -5.33 -17.97 -1.77
CA SER A 99 -6.16 -18.28 -2.94
C SER A 99 -6.86 -19.64 -2.82
N GLN A 100 -6.37 -20.56 -1.98
CA GLN A 100 -7.02 -21.85 -1.74
C GLN A 100 -8.34 -21.74 -0.98
N PHE A 101 -8.64 -20.60 -0.35
CA PHE A 101 -9.93 -20.39 0.30
C PHE A 101 -11.11 -20.27 -0.69
N GLY A 102 -10.83 -20.10 -1.99
CA GLY A 102 -11.87 -20.08 -3.02
C GLY A 102 -12.86 -18.90 -2.93
N LEU A 103 -12.54 -17.90 -2.11
CA LEU A 103 -13.30 -16.66 -2.06
C LEU A 103 -12.92 -15.81 -3.26
N GLU A 104 -13.92 -15.33 -3.99
CA GLU A 104 -13.71 -14.53 -5.20
C GLU A 104 -14.43 -13.19 -5.09
N PRO A 105 -13.79 -12.18 -4.47
CA PRO A 105 -14.39 -10.88 -4.29
C PRO A 105 -14.77 -10.22 -5.62
N GLN A 106 -15.91 -9.53 -5.66
CA GLN A 106 -16.43 -8.88 -6.88
C GLN A 106 -15.43 -7.86 -7.44
N GLY A 107 -14.81 -7.06 -6.57
CA GLY A 107 -13.81 -6.07 -6.99
C GLY A 107 -12.59 -6.70 -7.66
N VAL A 108 -12.12 -7.84 -7.14
CA VAL A 108 -10.99 -8.60 -7.70
C VAL A 108 -11.37 -9.20 -9.05
N LYS A 109 -12.55 -9.84 -9.14
CA LYS A 109 -13.07 -10.38 -10.41
C LYS A 109 -13.15 -9.33 -11.51
N GLN A 110 -13.66 -8.14 -11.19
CA GLN A 110 -13.78 -7.06 -12.16
C GLN A 110 -12.40 -6.56 -12.63
N ALA A 111 -11.44 -6.41 -11.70
CA ALA A 111 -10.07 -6.03 -12.03
C ALA A 111 -9.37 -7.10 -12.90
N MET A 112 -9.54 -8.38 -12.60
CA MET A 112 -8.99 -9.50 -13.39
C MET A 112 -9.57 -9.53 -14.81
N LYS A 113 -10.89 -9.35 -14.95
CA LYS A 113 -11.54 -9.32 -16.27
C LYS A 113 -10.97 -8.21 -17.16
N ILE A 114 -10.69 -7.04 -16.58
CA ILE A 114 -10.07 -5.94 -17.31
C ILE A 114 -8.62 -6.27 -17.68
N ALA A 115 -7.86 -6.86 -16.75
CA ALA A 115 -6.47 -7.25 -17.00
C ALA A 115 -6.33 -8.32 -18.10
N GLN A 116 -7.39 -9.12 -18.35
CA GLN A 116 -7.46 -10.08 -19.46
C GLN A 116 -7.56 -9.41 -20.83
N GLU A 117 -7.98 -8.15 -20.92
CA GLU A 117 -8.06 -7.43 -22.20
C GLU A 117 -6.64 -7.02 -22.66
N PRO A 118 -6.14 -7.51 -23.81
CA PRO A 118 -4.76 -7.24 -24.23
C PRO A 118 -4.43 -5.75 -24.37
N ALA A 119 -5.41 -4.95 -24.80
CA ALA A 119 -5.28 -3.50 -24.93
C ALA A 119 -5.16 -2.78 -23.58
N ALA A 120 -5.73 -3.34 -22.51
CA ALA A 120 -5.73 -2.77 -21.17
C ALA A 120 -4.61 -3.33 -20.28
N PHE A 121 -3.90 -4.37 -20.70
CA PHE A 121 -2.91 -5.08 -19.88
C PHE A 121 -1.82 -4.16 -19.31
N LEU A 122 -1.14 -3.38 -20.16
CA LEU A 122 -0.05 -2.50 -19.72
C LEU A 122 -0.54 -1.42 -18.74
N LEU A 123 -1.73 -0.86 -19.01
CA LEU A 123 -2.34 0.12 -18.12
C LEU A 123 -2.75 -0.52 -16.78
N SER A 124 -3.32 -1.73 -16.83
CA SER A 124 -3.68 -2.50 -15.63
C SER A 124 -2.45 -2.83 -14.80
N LEU A 125 -1.33 -3.20 -15.42
CA LEU A 125 -0.07 -3.44 -14.72
C LEU A 125 0.45 -2.15 -14.05
N ALA A 126 0.46 -1.04 -14.78
CA ALA A 126 0.92 0.24 -14.25
C ALA A 126 0.06 0.72 -13.06
N LEU A 127 -1.26 0.58 -13.15
CA LEU A 127 -2.18 1.04 -12.12
C LEU A 127 -2.31 0.05 -10.95
N LEU A 128 -2.62 -1.22 -11.21
CA LEU A 128 -2.95 -2.22 -10.19
C LEU A 128 -1.72 -2.85 -9.53
N ALA A 129 -0.61 -2.99 -10.26
CA ALA A 129 0.63 -3.55 -9.72
C ALA A 129 1.70 -2.49 -9.39
N GLY A 130 1.53 -1.27 -9.92
CA GLY A 130 2.44 -0.16 -9.69
C GLY A 130 1.87 0.87 -8.72
N LEU A 131 0.98 1.72 -9.24
CA LEU A 131 0.48 2.90 -8.54
C LEU A 131 -0.31 2.54 -7.28
N ALA A 132 -1.19 1.55 -7.35
CA ALA A 132 -2.03 1.12 -6.23
C ALA A 132 -1.19 0.64 -5.03
N PRO A 133 -0.29 -0.37 -5.16
CA PRO A 133 0.58 -0.79 -4.06
C PRO A 133 1.46 0.34 -3.53
N LEU A 134 1.97 1.21 -4.41
CA LEU A 134 2.79 2.35 -3.99
C LEU A 134 2.02 3.27 -3.06
N VAL A 135 0.83 3.70 -3.47
CA VAL A 135 0.01 4.62 -2.68
C VAL A 135 -0.47 3.98 -1.40
N GLU A 136 -0.90 2.72 -1.45
CA GLU A 136 -1.32 1.98 -0.25
C GLU A 136 -0.17 1.87 0.76
N GLU A 137 1.03 1.48 0.34
CA GLU A 137 2.18 1.39 1.25
C GLU A 137 2.58 2.76 1.80
N LEU A 138 2.53 3.82 0.99
CA LEU A 138 2.78 5.19 1.45
C LEU A 138 1.76 5.65 2.50
N VAL A 139 0.48 5.35 2.30
CA VAL A 139 -0.59 5.73 3.23
C VAL A 139 -0.53 4.90 4.51
N PHE A 140 -0.50 3.57 4.39
CA PHE A 140 -0.63 2.69 5.56
C PHE A 140 0.70 2.47 6.29
N ARG A 141 1.82 2.26 5.58
CA ARG A 141 3.14 1.91 6.18
C ARG A 141 4.10 3.11 6.23
N GLY A 142 3.82 4.15 5.44
CA GLY A 142 4.45 5.45 5.53
C GLY A 142 3.77 6.35 6.57
N LEU A 143 2.63 6.95 6.19
CA LEU A 143 1.94 7.96 6.99
C LEU A 143 1.34 7.38 8.28
N LEU A 144 0.38 6.46 8.17
CA LEU A 144 -0.36 5.93 9.32
C LEU A 144 0.58 5.20 10.29
N TYR A 145 1.38 4.25 9.80
CA TYR A 145 2.37 3.55 10.63
C TYR A 145 3.39 4.52 11.22
N GLY A 146 3.94 5.47 10.45
CA GLY A 146 4.93 6.43 10.94
C GLY A 146 4.39 7.28 12.08
N TRP A 147 3.16 7.78 11.93
CA TRP A 147 2.47 8.55 12.97
C TRP A 147 2.20 7.71 14.21
N LEU A 148 1.60 6.52 14.05
CA LEU A 148 1.29 5.61 15.15
C LEU A 148 2.56 5.19 15.90
N ALA A 149 3.62 4.85 15.18
CA ALA A 149 4.87 4.38 15.76
C ALA A 149 5.53 5.48 16.58
N SER A 150 5.51 6.73 16.11
CA SER A 150 6.06 7.87 16.85
C SER A 150 5.35 8.17 18.18
N ARG A 151 4.09 7.76 18.31
CA ARG A 151 3.23 8.11 19.45
C ARG A 151 2.97 6.95 20.41
N TRP A 152 2.87 5.74 19.89
CA TRP A 152 2.45 4.54 20.63
C TRP A 152 3.35 3.33 20.40
N GLY A 153 4.41 3.48 19.61
CA GLY A 153 5.38 2.42 19.36
C GLY A 153 5.04 1.50 18.19
N ALA A 154 6.06 0.80 17.72
CA ALA A 154 6.04 0.03 16.48
C ALA A 154 5.04 -1.14 16.46
N GLY A 155 4.76 -1.75 17.61
CA GLY A 155 3.79 -2.86 17.72
C GLY A 155 2.35 -2.41 17.46
N ILE A 156 1.94 -1.29 18.07
CA ILE A 156 0.61 -0.68 17.83
C ILE A 156 0.52 -0.22 16.37
N ALA A 157 1.56 0.42 15.85
CA ALA A 157 1.62 0.84 14.46
C ALA A 157 1.45 -0.32 13.48
N PHE A 158 2.13 -1.45 13.73
CA PHE A 158 1.98 -2.68 12.97
C PHE A 158 0.54 -3.17 12.97
N THR A 159 -0.04 -3.42 14.15
CA THR A 159 -1.38 -4.00 14.25
C THR A 159 -2.44 -3.10 13.63
N VAL A 160 -2.45 -1.81 13.99
CA VAL A 160 -3.48 -0.87 13.53
C VAL A 160 -3.34 -0.61 12.02
N SER A 161 -2.14 -0.38 11.49
CA SER A 161 -1.99 -0.13 10.04
C SER A 161 -2.38 -1.34 9.20
N SER A 162 -2.08 -2.56 9.64
CA SER A 162 -2.50 -3.79 8.96
C SER A 162 -4.01 -3.99 8.98
N LEU A 163 -4.67 -3.72 10.11
CA LEU A 163 -6.14 -3.82 10.22
C LEU A 163 -6.84 -2.77 9.38
N VAL A 164 -6.37 -1.51 9.41
CA VAL A 164 -6.95 -0.42 8.61
C VAL A 164 -6.73 -0.66 7.12
N PHE A 165 -5.57 -1.20 6.71
CA PHE A 165 -5.33 -1.63 5.33
C PHE A 165 -6.36 -2.67 4.87
N ALA A 166 -6.60 -3.70 5.68
CA ALA A 166 -7.59 -4.72 5.33
C ALA A 166 -9.01 -4.14 5.28
N ALA A 167 -9.39 -3.32 6.27
CA ALA A 167 -10.72 -2.70 6.34
C ALA A 167 -10.98 -1.69 5.20
N ALA A 168 -9.94 -1.09 4.61
CA ALA A 168 -10.07 -0.22 3.44
C ALA A 168 -10.59 -0.98 2.21
N HIS A 169 -10.45 -2.30 2.20
CA HIS A 169 -11.08 -3.17 1.20
C HIS A 169 -12.53 -3.45 1.66
N VAL A 170 -13.44 -2.52 1.37
CA VAL A 170 -14.84 -2.45 1.85
C VAL A 170 -15.62 -3.77 1.71
N GLU A 171 -15.25 -4.61 0.75
CA GLU A 171 -15.82 -5.94 0.57
C GLU A 171 -15.28 -6.93 1.63
N PRO A 172 -16.13 -7.50 2.52
CA PRO A 172 -15.65 -8.32 3.64
C PRO A 172 -14.82 -9.54 3.23
N ALA A 173 -15.20 -10.21 2.13
CA ALA A 173 -14.42 -11.32 1.59
C ALA A 173 -13.03 -10.87 1.16
N HIS A 174 -12.92 -9.70 0.52
CA HIS A 174 -11.64 -9.14 0.11
C HIS A 174 -10.79 -8.77 1.33
N ALA A 175 -11.37 -8.06 2.31
CA ALA A 175 -10.70 -7.69 3.56
C ALA A 175 -10.10 -8.92 4.27
N LEU A 176 -10.85 -10.03 4.33
CA LEU A 176 -10.40 -11.27 4.95
C LEU A 176 -9.19 -11.87 4.22
N LEU A 177 -9.20 -11.87 2.88
CA LEU A 177 -8.10 -12.41 2.07
C LEU A 177 -6.84 -11.54 2.14
N VAL A 178 -6.97 -10.21 2.20
CA VAL A 178 -5.81 -9.31 2.22
C VAL A 178 -5.26 -9.07 3.63
N LEU A 179 -6.00 -9.38 4.70
CA LEU A 179 -5.52 -9.18 6.07
C LEU A 179 -4.19 -9.93 6.35
N PRO A 180 -4.04 -11.23 6.02
CA PRO A 180 -2.75 -11.91 6.17
C PRO A 180 -1.60 -11.22 5.43
N LEU A 181 -1.84 -10.74 4.20
CA LEU A 181 -0.86 -9.99 3.42
C LEU A 181 -0.53 -8.65 4.10
N GLY A 182 -1.55 -7.93 4.57
CA GLY A 182 -1.41 -6.68 5.29
C GLY A 182 -0.60 -6.83 6.58
N LEU A 183 -0.76 -7.96 7.29
CA LEU A 183 0.08 -8.32 8.44
C LEU A 183 1.52 -8.60 8.01
N LEU A 184 1.75 -9.36 6.94
CA LEU A 184 3.11 -9.60 6.44
C LEU A 184 3.82 -8.29 6.04
N PHE A 185 3.15 -7.41 5.30
CA PHE A 185 3.69 -6.11 4.91
C PHE A 185 3.99 -5.22 6.11
N GLY A 186 3.06 -5.16 7.08
CA GLY A 186 3.27 -4.43 8.34
C GLY A 186 4.45 -5.00 9.14
N TRP A 187 4.61 -6.33 9.17
CA TRP A 187 5.73 -7.00 9.82
C TRP A 187 7.06 -6.70 9.13
N LEU A 188 7.12 -6.73 7.79
CA LEU A 188 8.31 -6.33 7.03
C LEU A 188 8.72 -4.89 7.36
N ARG A 189 7.75 -3.97 7.38
CA ARG A 189 7.95 -2.56 7.77
C ARG A 189 8.45 -2.43 9.20
N TRP A 190 7.91 -3.22 10.13
CA TRP A 190 8.31 -3.22 11.54
C TRP A 190 9.73 -3.77 11.73
N ARG A 191 10.05 -4.90 11.11
CA ARG A 191 11.34 -5.58 11.29
C ARG A 191 12.52 -4.86 10.66
N THR A 192 12.28 -4.16 9.55
CA THR A 192 13.35 -3.57 8.75
C THR A 192 13.49 -2.06 8.92
N ALA A 193 12.53 -1.43 9.62
CA ALA A 193 12.37 0.01 9.65
C ALA A 193 12.27 0.66 8.24
N SER A 194 12.02 -0.13 7.19
CA SER A 194 12.08 0.28 5.79
C SER A 194 10.79 -0.06 5.06
N LEU A 195 10.39 0.81 4.13
CA LEU A 195 9.24 0.62 3.26
C LEU A 195 9.57 -0.28 2.05
N TRP A 196 10.85 -0.37 1.65
CA TRP A 196 11.25 -1.09 0.44
C TRP A 196 10.84 -2.57 0.42
N PRO A 197 11.01 -3.35 1.50
CA PRO A 197 10.65 -4.76 1.48
C PRO A 197 9.15 -4.99 1.31
N SER A 198 8.31 -4.21 2.01
CA SER A 198 6.85 -4.35 1.90
C SER A 198 6.35 -3.84 0.55
N LEU A 199 6.87 -2.70 0.06
CA LEU A 199 6.54 -2.17 -1.25
C LEU A 199 6.88 -3.14 -2.38
N ALA A 200 8.11 -3.68 -2.40
CA ALA A 200 8.53 -4.63 -3.42
C ALA A 200 7.70 -5.92 -3.39
N ALA A 201 7.42 -6.44 -2.20
CA ALA A 201 6.60 -7.64 -2.04
C ALA A 201 5.15 -7.41 -2.51
N HIS A 202 4.59 -6.25 -2.21
CA HIS A 202 3.23 -5.88 -2.59
C HIS A 202 3.09 -5.65 -4.10
N MET A 203 4.02 -4.90 -4.71
CA MET A 203 4.06 -4.72 -6.17
C MET A 203 4.24 -6.05 -6.90
N ALA A 204 5.12 -6.93 -6.40
CA ALA A 204 5.31 -8.25 -6.97
C ALA A 204 4.04 -9.12 -6.85
N ASN A 205 3.36 -9.09 -5.70
CA ASN A 205 2.11 -9.80 -5.50
C ASN A 205 1.05 -9.39 -6.53
N ASN A 206 0.79 -8.09 -6.65
CA ASN A 206 -0.23 -7.59 -7.57
C ASN A 206 0.20 -7.78 -9.03
N GLY A 207 1.49 -7.62 -9.34
CA GLY A 207 2.03 -7.89 -10.68
C GLY A 207 1.84 -9.33 -11.10
N LEU A 208 2.10 -10.29 -10.20
CA LEU A 208 1.85 -11.71 -10.43
C LEU A 208 0.35 -11.97 -10.61
N ALA A 209 -0.53 -11.36 -9.82
CA ALA A 209 -1.97 -11.51 -9.96
C ALA A 209 -2.49 -10.99 -11.32
N VAL A 210 -2.07 -9.80 -11.73
CA VAL A 210 -2.42 -9.20 -13.03
C VAL A 210 -1.89 -10.05 -14.19
N ALA A 211 -0.64 -10.50 -14.12
CA ALA A 211 -0.05 -11.36 -15.13
C ALA A 211 -0.75 -12.74 -15.19
N ALA A 212 -1.06 -13.35 -14.05
CA ALA A 212 -1.81 -14.59 -13.98
C ALA A 212 -3.19 -14.44 -14.62
N ALA A 213 -3.92 -13.38 -14.30
CA ALA A 213 -5.21 -13.09 -14.93
C ALA A 213 -5.08 -12.99 -16.46
N ALA A 214 -4.08 -12.26 -16.96
CA ALA A 214 -3.89 -12.03 -18.40
C ALA A 214 -3.47 -13.28 -19.18
N TYR A 215 -2.63 -14.15 -18.60
CA TYR A 215 -1.99 -15.23 -19.36
C TYR A 215 -2.47 -16.64 -18.98
N LEU A 216 -3.00 -16.83 -17.77
CA LEU A 216 -3.46 -18.15 -17.32
C LEU A 216 -4.97 -18.34 -17.48
N GLN A 217 -5.72 -17.25 -17.78
CA GLN A 217 -7.19 -17.26 -17.90
C GLN A 217 -7.89 -18.00 -16.73
N ALA A 218 -7.27 -17.94 -15.55
CA ALA A 218 -7.79 -18.48 -14.30
C ALA A 218 -8.72 -17.46 -13.64
#